data_AF-A0A959DH04-F1
#
_entry.id   AF-A0A959DH04-F1
#
_cell.length_a   1.000
_cell.length_b   1.000
_cell.length_c   1.000
_cell.angle_alpha   90.00
_cell.angle_beta   90.00
_cell.angle_gamma   90.00
#
_symmetry.space_group_name_H-M   'P 1'
#
loop_
_entity.id
_entity.type
_entity.pdbx_description
1 polymer ?
#
loop_
_entity_poly.entity_id
_entity_poly.type
_entity_poly.pdbx_seq_one_letter_code
_entity_poly.pdbx_strand_id
1 'polypeptide(L)' 'MSVAEIKNNLHRMVVETDDPEILAQIAALFASLLGEQDWWDFLSNEEKKKIERGEADAEAGRTAPYSQVKERVKDILGNL' A
#
# COMPACT_ATOMS: atom_id res chain seq x y z
N MET A 1 -1.08 -2.30 -26.11
CA MET A 1 -0.94 -3.67 -25.57
C MET A 1 -2.26 -4.38 -25.69
N SER A 2 -2.26 -5.60 -26.22
CA SER A 2 -3.41 -6.50 -26.20
C SER A 2 -3.64 -7.09 -24.81
N VAL A 3 -4.84 -7.63 -24.57
CA VAL A 3 -5.15 -8.33 -23.32
C VAL A 3 -4.19 -9.51 -23.09
N ALA A 4 -3.78 -10.20 -24.16
CA ALA A 4 -2.81 -11.30 -24.07
C ALA A 4 -1.43 -10.81 -23.63
N GLU A 5 -0.96 -9.67 -24.14
CA GLU A 5 0.31 -9.06 -23.74
C GLU A 5 0.29 -8.62 -22.28
N ILE A 6 -0.81 -8.04 -21.80
CA ILE A 6 -1.00 -7.67 -20.39
C ILE A 6 -0.89 -8.90 -19.49
N LYS A 7 -1.62 -9.98 -19.82
CA LYS A 7 -1.61 -11.22 -19.04
C LYS A 7 -0.23 -11.84 -18.95
N ASN A 8 0.50 -11.91 -20.06
CA ASN A 8 1.84 -12.48 -20.08
C ASN A 8 2.83 -11.65 -19.25
N ASN A 9 2.73 -10.32 -19.30
CA ASN A 9 3.61 -9.46 -18.50
C ASN A 9 3.35 -9.63 -16.99
N LEU A 10 2.07 -9.63 -16.58
CA LEU A 10 1.70 -9.87 -15.19
C LEU A 10 2.15 -11.25 -14.70
N HIS A 11 1.92 -12.29 -15.50
CA HIS A 11 2.39 -13.65 -15.19
C HIS A 11 3.91 -13.70 -15.00
N ARG A 12 4.68 -13.06 -15.90
CA ARG A 12 6.13 -12.98 -15.79
C ARG A 12 6.56 -12.29 -14.48
N MET A 13 5.95 -11.16 -14.15
CA MET A 13 6.27 -10.43 -12.90
C MET A 13 6.01 -11.29 -11.66
N VAL A 14 4.92 -12.05 -11.64
CA VAL A 14 4.61 -12.99 -10.54
C VAL A 14 5.65 -14.11 -10.46
N VAL A 15 6.03 -14.70 -11.59
CA VAL A 15 7.02 -15.80 -11.62
C VAL A 15 8.43 -15.35 -11.23
N GLU A 16 8.82 -14.12 -11.61
CA GLU A 16 10.14 -13.55 -11.31
C GLU A 16 10.26 -12.97 -9.90
N THR A 17 9.17 -12.91 -9.12
CA THR A 17 9.18 -12.38 -7.75
C THR A 17 9.33 -13.51 -6.75
N ASP A 18 10.44 -13.55 -6.02
CA ASP A 18 10.68 -14.52 -4.95
C ASP A 18 10.21 -14.04 -3.57
N ASP A 19 9.90 -12.75 -3.42
CA ASP A 19 9.46 -12.18 -2.14
C ASP A 19 8.00 -12.58 -1.86
N PRO A 20 7.75 -13.44 -0.84
CA PRO A 20 6.42 -13.93 -0.54
C PRO A 20 5.47 -12.82 -0.04
N GLU A 21 5.99 -11.74 0.54
CA GLU A 21 5.18 -10.62 1.03
C GLU A 21 4.63 -9.80 -0.14
N ILE A 22 5.46 -9.54 -1.15
CA ILE A 22 5.03 -8.87 -2.39
C ILE A 22 3.96 -9.71 -3.10
N LEU A 23 4.17 -11.02 -3.21
CA LEU A 23 3.19 -11.92 -3.85
C LEU A 23 1.86 -11.95 -3.10
N ALA A 24 1.89 -11.97 -1.76
CA ALA A 24 0.69 -11.94 -0.92
C ALA A 24 -0.10 -10.63 -1.13
N GLN A 25 0.58 -9.49 -1.19
CA GLN A 25 -0.06 -8.19 -1.45
C GLN A 25 -0.71 -8.12 -2.83
N ILE A 26 -0.06 -8.66 -3.87
CA ILE A 26 -0.64 -8.70 -5.22
C ILE A 26 -1.89 -9.60 -5.25
N ALA A 27 -1.84 -10.77 -4.62
CA ALA A 27 -3.00 -11.68 -4.54
C ALA A 27 -4.19 -11.01 -3.81
N ALA A 28 -3.92 -10.36 -2.67
CA ALA A 28 -4.91 -9.59 -1.92
C ALA A 28 -5.57 -8.48 -2.76
N LEU A 29 -4.75 -7.71 -3.50
CA LEU A 29 -5.25 -6.66 -4.38
C LEU A 29 -6.18 -7.22 -5.46
N PHE A 30 -5.80 -8.33 -6.11
CA PHE A 30 -6.64 -8.96 -7.13
C PHE A 30 -7.96 -9.48 -6.56
N ALA A 31 -7.93 -10.14 -5.41
CA ALA A 31 -9.13 -10.61 -4.72
C ALA A 31 -10.08 -9.45 -4.38
N SER A 32 -9.53 -8.30 -3.95
CA SER A 32 -10.32 -7.10 -3.70
C SER A 32 -10.92 -6.50 -4.97
N LEU A 33 -10.13 -6.35 -6.04
CA LEU A 33 -10.61 -5.77 -7.30
C LEU A 33 -11.69 -6.63 -7.98
N LEU A 34 -11.66 -7.94 -7.75
CA LEU A 34 -12.65 -8.88 -8.26
C LEU A 34 -13.87 -9.03 -7.34
N GLY A 35 -13.88 -8.36 -6.18
CA GLY A 35 -14.95 -8.42 -5.20
C GLY A 35 -15.05 -9.78 -4.48
N GLU A 36 -13.97 -10.56 -4.50
CA GLU A 36 -13.91 -11.87 -3.84
C GLU A 36 -13.71 -11.73 -2.33
N GLN A 37 -13.00 -10.69 -1.87
CA GLN A 37 -12.76 -10.37 -0.45
C GLN A 37 -12.61 -8.86 -0.25
N ASP A 38 -12.98 -8.33 0.92
CA ASP A 38 -12.75 -6.91 1.25
C ASP A 38 -11.24 -6.66 1.44
N TRP A 39 -10.73 -5.57 0.86
CA TRP A 39 -9.31 -5.21 1.02
C TRP A 39 -8.93 -5.01 2.49
N TRP A 40 -9.91 -4.58 3.30
CA TRP A 40 -9.73 -4.38 4.73
C TRP A 40 -9.27 -5.67 5.43
N ASP A 41 -9.69 -6.84 4.96
CA ASP A 41 -9.35 -8.11 5.60
C ASP A 41 -7.90 -8.55 5.39
N PHE A 42 -7.20 -7.97 4.41
CA PHE A 42 -5.79 -8.27 4.14
C PHE A 42 -4.80 -7.45 4.98
N LEU A 43 -5.26 -6.37 5.60
CA LEU A 43 -4.42 -5.57 6.47
C LEU A 43 -4.15 -6.28 7.79
N SER A 44 -2.91 -6.26 8.25
CA SER A 44 -2.56 -6.67 9.61
C SER A 44 -3.27 -5.77 10.63
N ASN A 45 -3.41 -6.27 11.85
CA ASN A 45 -3.97 -5.48 12.95
C ASN A 45 -3.18 -4.19 13.23
N GLU A 46 -1.87 -4.19 12.95
CA GLU A 46 -1.05 -2.99 13.12
C GLU A 46 -1.34 -1.95 12.04
N GLU A 47 -1.50 -2.37 10.78
CA GLU A 47 -1.87 -1.49 9.68
C GLU A 47 -3.26 -0.91 9.86
N LYS A 48 -4.25 -1.73 10.26
CA LYS A 48 -5.60 -1.26 10.62
C LYS A 48 -5.54 -0.16 11.69
N LYS A 49 -4.82 -0.40 12.78
CA LYS A 49 -4.62 0.60 13.85
C LYS A 49 -3.97 1.88 13.37
N LYS A 50 -3.01 1.82 12.44
CA LYS A 50 -2.38 3.01 11.85
C LYS A 50 -3.39 3.83 11.05
N ILE A 51 -4.27 3.18 10.29
CA ILE A 51 -5.34 3.84 9.53
C ILE A 51 -6.37 4.46 10.46
N GLU A 52 -6.90 3.70 11.42
CA GLU A 52 -7.88 4.17 12.41
C GLU A 52 -7.34 5.37 13.21
N ARG A 53 -6.06 5.33 13.59
CA ARG A 53 -5.40 6.47 14.23
C ARG A 53 -5.34 7.68 13.29
N GLY A 54 -4.97 7.48 12.02
CA GLY A 54 -4.92 8.54 11.02
C GLY A 54 -6.27 9.22 10.82
N GLU A 55 -7.35 8.44 10.80
CA GLU A 55 -8.73 8.93 10.74
C GLU A 55 -9.05 9.79 11.98
N ALA A 56 -8.80 9.28 13.19
CA ALA A 56 -9.03 10.02 14.43
C ALA A 56 -8.15 11.28 14.56
N ASP A 57 -6.93 11.26 14.02
CA ASP A 57 -6.04 12.42 13.95
C ASP A 57 -6.59 13.47 12.95
N ALA A 58 -7.12 13.04 11.80
CA ALA A 58 -7.73 13.93 10.82
C ALA A 58 -9.00 14.61 11.35
N GLU A 59 -9.90 13.85 11.97
CA GLU A 59 -11.14 14.39 12.56
C GLU A 59 -10.87 15.41 13.67
N ALA A 60 -9.82 15.17 14.46
CA ALA A 60 -9.41 16.08 15.53
C ALA A 60 -8.54 17.26 15.05
N GLY A 61 -8.33 17.40 13.74
CA GLY A 61 -7.49 18.46 13.16
C GLY A 61 -5.99 18.32 13.44
N ARG A 62 -5.53 17.15 13.91
CA ARG A 62 -4.11 16.81 14.12
C ARG A 62 -3.43 16.44 12.81
N THR A 63 -3.57 17.29 11.80
CA THR A 63 -2.96 17.10 10.48
C THR A 63 -1.81 18.09 10.27
N ALA A 64 -0.90 17.74 9.37
CA ALA A 64 0.19 18.62 8.96
C ALA A 64 0.15 18.79 7.43
N PRO A 65 0.38 20.01 6.90
CA PRO A 65 0.51 20.21 5.47
C PRO A 65 1.67 19.38 4.90
N TYR A 66 1.48 18.86 3.68
CA TYR A 66 2.50 18.07 2.99
C TYR A 66 3.87 18.77 2.92
N SER A 67 3.89 20.09 2.73
CA SER A 67 5.13 20.88 2.71
C SER A 67 5.94 20.78 4.01
N GLN A 68 5.27 20.84 5.17
CA GLN A 68 5.93 20.72 6.47
C GLN A 68 6.44 19.29 6.71
N VAL A 69 5.67 18.28 6.29
CA VAL A 69 6.10 16.87 6.38
C VAL A 69 7.34 16.66 5.51
N LYS A 70 7.34 17.17 4.28
CA LYS A 70 8.47 17.05 3.35
C LYS A 70 9.74 17.71 3.88
N GLU A 71 9.63 18.90 4.45
CA GLU A 71 10.74 19.60 5.10
C GLU A 71 11.31 18.80 6.26
N ARG A 72 10.45 18.32 7.16
CA ARG A 72 10.87 17.50 8.30
C ARG A 72 11.55 16.20 7.88
N VAL A 73 11.07 15.53 6.83
CA VAL A 73 11.70 14.32 6.29
C VAL A 73 13.07 14.64 5.69
N LYS A 74 13.21 15.76 4.98
CA LYS A 74 14.50 16.22 4.46
C LYS A 74 15.50 16.45 5.59
N ASP A 75 15.09 17.04 6.71
CA ASP A 75 15.97 17.27 7.86
C ASP A 75 16.39 15.97 8.55
N ILE A 76 15.48 14.99 8.65
CA ILE A 76 15.81 13.68 9.24
C ILE A 76 16.77 12.89 8.33
N LEU A 77 16.53 12.89 7.01
CA LEU A 77 17.29 12.08 6.06
C LEU A 77 18.54 12.77 5.52
N GLY A 78 18.61 14.10 5.56
CA GLY A 78 19.75 14.89 5.12
C GLY A 78 20.82 15.12 6.21
N ASN A 79 20.54 14.72 7.45
CA ASN A 79 21.48 14.70 8.58
C ASN A 79 22.06 13.29 8.86
N LEU A 80 21.85 12.34 7.93
CA LEU A 80 22.53 11.04 7.86
C LEU A 80 23.64 11.10 6.83
#